data_AF-A0A950NEY1-F1
#
_entry.id   AF-A0A950NEY1-F1
#
_cell.length_a   1.000
_cell.length_b   1.000
_cell.length_c   1.000
_cell.angle_alpha   90.00
_cell.angle_beta   90.00
_cell.angle_gamma   90.00
#
_symmetry.space_group_name_H-M   'P 1'
#
loop_
_entity.id
_entity.type
_entity.pdbx_description
1 polymer ?
#
loop_
_entity_poly.entity_id
_entity_poly.type
_entity_poly.pdbx_seq_one_letter_code
_entity_poly.pdbx_strand_id
1 'polypeptide(L)' 'MSTFDDLTDQTFPSIIGRKVVDQRGDDIGTLDALWTDEDTGKVEFLGVKTGWIFGKT' A
#
# COMPACT_ATOMS: atom_id res chain seq x y z
N MET A 1 0.83 12.55 -1.91
CA MET A 1 1.39 11.19 -1.98
C MET A 1 1.87 10.87 -0.58
N SER A 2 1.25 9.91 0.10
CA SER A 2 1.70 9.49 1.42
C SER A 2 2.93 8.59 1.26
N THR A 3 3.96 8.88 2.04
CA THR A 3 5.20 8.10 2.14
C THR A 3 5.07 7.05 3.25
N PHE A 4 6.03 6.14 3.36
CA PHE A 4 6.05 5.11 4.42
C PHE A 4 5.96 5.71 5.82
N ASP A 5 6.61 6.86 6.04
CA ASP A 5 6.60 7.57 7.32
C ASP A 5 5.20 8.15 7.66
N ASP A 6 4.35 8.43 6.66
CA ASP A 6 2.99 8.91 6.89
C ASP A 6 2.00 7.78 7.29
N LEU A 7 2.44 6.52 7.19
CA LEU A 7 1.66 5.34 7.54
C LEU A 7 1.89 4.90 8.98
N THR A 8 2.99 5.32 9.61
CA THR A 8 3.33 4.93 10.99
C THR A 8 2.47 5.63 12.05
N ASP A 9 1.93 6.80 11.71
CA ASP A 9 1.04 7.58 12.59
C ASP A 9 -0.46 7.20 12.43
N GLN A 10 -0.78 6.36 11.44
CA GLN A 10 -2.11 5.82 11.24
C GLN A 10 -2.20 4.43 11.87
N THR A 11 -3.29 4.14 12.58
CA THR A 11 -3.57 2.76 13.00
C THR A 11 -3.65 1.90 11.75
N PHE A 12 -2.77 0.89 11.64
CA PHE A 12 -2.63 -0.02 10.49
C PHE A 12 -3.95 -0.50 9.85
N PRO A 13 -5.04 -0.77 10.61
CA PRO A 13 -6.34 -1.12 10.03
C PRO A 13 -6.95 -0.05 9.11
N SER A 14 -6.58 1.22 9.26
CA SER A 14 -7.20 2.36 8.54
C SER A 14 -6.68 2.58 7.12
N ILE A 15 -5.57 1.92 6.76
CA ILE A 15 -4.92 2.08 5.44
C ILE A 15 -5.14 0.88 4.52
N ILE A 16 -5.38 -0.31 5.07
CA ILE A 16 -5.74 -1.50 4.29
C ILE A 16 -7.07 -1.22 3.57
N GLY A 17 -7.17 -1.64 2.31
CA GLY A 17 -8.31 -1.38 1.44
C GLY A 17 -8.23 -0.06 0.66
N ARG A 18 -7.21 0.78 0.90
CA ARG A 18 -7.03 2.03 0.13
C ARG A 18 -6.52 1.77 -1.28
N LYS A 19 -6.94 2.64 -2.20
CA LYS A 19 -6.48 2.66 -3.60
C LYS A 19 -5.00 3.02 -3.68
N VAL A 20 -4.25 2.27 -4.47
CA VAL A 20 -2.85 2.56 -4.82
C VAL A 20 -2.83 3.10 -6.25
N VAL A 21 -2.22 4.27 -6.42
CA VAL A 21 -2.08 4.94 -7.72
C VAL A 21 -0.62 5.24 -8.02
N ASP A 22 -0.26 5.28 -9.30
CA ASP A 22 1.07 5.75 -9.70
C ASP A 22 1.16 7.29 -9.67
N GLN A 23 2.32 7.82 -10.08
CA GLN A 23 2.57 9.27 -10.11
C GLN A 23 1.68 10.03 -11.10
N ARG A 24 1.09 9.34 -12.08
CA ARG A 24 0.18 9.90 -13.09
C ARG A 24 -1.27 9.88 -12.61
N GLY A 25 -1.54 9.18 -11.50
CA GLY A 25 -2.88 8.95 -10.95
C GLY A 25 -3.55 7.70 -11.50
N ASP A 26 -2.82 6.87 -12.25
CA ASP A 26 -3.35 5.63 -12.81
C ASP A 26 -3.53 4.59 -11.70
N ASP A 27 -4.64 3.85 -11.77
CA ASP A 27 -5.00 2.82 -10.77
C ASP A 27 -4.10 1.60 -10.91
N ILE A 28 -3.37 1.26 -9.83
CA ILE A 28 -2.51 0.09 -9.76
C ILE A 28 -3.19 -1.05 -8.98
N GLY A 29 -4.13 -0.73 -8.08
CA GLY A 29 -4.85 -1.72 -7.28
C GLY A 29 -5.18 -1.24 -5.87
N THR A 30 -5.21 -2.19 -4.94
CA THR A 30 -5.62 -1.94 -3.55
C THR A 30 -4.54 -2.40 -2.58
N LEU A 31 -4.26 -1.62 -1.54
CA LEU A 31 -3.39 -2.02 -0.44
C LEU A 31 -4.06 -3.14 0.36
N ASP A 32 -3.46 -4.33 0.41
CA ASP A 32 -4.04 -5.54 0.99
C ASP A 32 -3.28 -6.01 2.24
N ALA A 33 -1.97 -5.75 2.29
CA ALA A 33 -1.11 -6.17 3.39
C ALA A 33 0.03 -5.19 3.67
N LEU A 34 0.64 -5.30 4.84
CA LEU A 34 1.78 -4.51 5.27
C LEU A 34 2.71 -5.39 6.11
N TRP A 35 4.02 -5.23 5.91
CA TRP A 35 5.04 -5.88 6.72
C TRP A 35 5.87 -4.82 7.43
N THR A 36 6.09 -5.04 8.72
CA THR A 36 6.92 -4.20 9.57
C THR A 36 8.16 -4.95 10.00
N ASP A 37 9.25 -4.20 10.18
CA ASP A 37 10.43 -4.68 10.90
C ASP A 37 10.04 -5.04 12.35
N GLU A 38 10.46 -6.21 12.81
CA GLU A 38 10.06 -6.74 14.11
C GLU A 38 10.70 -5.96 15.28
N ASP A 39 11.90 -5.41 15.09
CA ASP A 39 12.65 -4.71 16.13
C ASP A 39 12.18 -3.25 16.32
N THR A 40 11.82 -2.58 15.22
CA THR A 40 11.49 -1.15 15.19
C THR A 40 10.01 -0.85 14.97
N GLY A 41 9.23 -1.84 14.51
CA GLY A 41 7.81 -1.67 14.17
C GLY A 41 7.55 -0.79 12.95
N LYS A 42 8.60 -0.41 12.21
CA LYS A 42 8.50 0.46 11.02
C LYS A 42 8.05 -0.33 9.81
N VAL A 43 7.30 0.31 8.93
CA VAL A 43 6.84 -0.30 7.67
C VAL A 43 8.03 -0.49 6.73
N GLU A 44 8.19 -1.72 6.23
CA GLU A 44 9.21 -2.05 5.22
C GLU A 44 8.60 -2.34 3.85
N PHE A 45 7.45 -3.02 3.82
CA PHE A 45 6.82 -3.44 2.57
C PHE A 45 5.30 -3.27 2.59
N LEU A 46 4.74 -3.00 1.40
CA LEU A 46 3.31 -2.94 1.13
C LEU A 46 2.91 -4.03 0.14
N GLY A 47 1.85 -4.75 0.46
CA GLY A 47 1.25 -5.75 -0.41
C GLY A 47 0.13 -5.11 -1.21
N VAL A 48 0.32 -4.99 -2.52
CA VAL A 48 -0.70 -4.42 -3.41
C VAL A 48 -1.38 -5.55 -4.17
N LYS A 49 -2.69 -5.70 -3.97
CA LYS A 49 -3.53 -6.60 -4.76
C LYS A 49 -3.94 -5.90 -6.04
N THR A 50 -3.37 -6.35 -7.16
CA THR A 50 -3.67 -5.82 -8.48
C THR A 50 -4.81 -6.63 -9.13
N GLY A 51 -5.89 -5.96 -9.53
CA GLY A 51 -7.02 -6.60 -10.22
C GLY A 51 -6.82 -6.62 -11.74
N TRP A 52 -6.22 -7.67 -12.28
CA TRP A 52 -6.06 -7.82 -13.73
C TRP A 52 -7.29 -8.47 -14.34
N ILE A 53 -8.39 -7.72 -14.46
CA ILE A 53 -9.53 -8.17 -15.28
C ILE A 53 -9.32 -7.80 -16.77
N PHE A 54 -8.30 -6.99 -17.09
CA PHE A 54 -8.00 -6.54 -18.46
C PHE A 54 -6.50 -6.54 -18.78
N GLY A 55 -5.76 -7.54 -18.28
CA GLY A 55 -4.31 -7.66 -18.47
C GLY A 55 -3.88 -7.37 -19.92
N LYS A 56 -3.10 -6.31 -20.10
CA LYS A 56 -2.32 -6.08 -21.31
C LYS A 56 -0.87 -5.96 -20.86
N THR A 57 -0.19 -7.09 -20.89
CA THR A 57 1.27 -7.19 -20.83
C THR A 57 1.84 -6.86 -22.20
#